data_AF-A0A923IUQ0-F1
#
_entry.id   AF-A0A923IUQ0-F1
#
_cell.length_a   1.000
_cell.length_b   1.000
_cell.length_c   1.000
_cell.angle_alpha   90.00
_cell.angle_beta   90.00
_cell.angle_gamma   90.00
#
_symmetry.space_group_name_H-M   'P 1'
#
loop_
_entity.id
_entity.type
_entity.pdbx_description
1 polymer ?
#
loop_
_entity_poly.entity_id
_entity_poly.type
_entity_poly.pdbx_seq_one_letter_code
_entity_poly.pdbx_strand_id
1 'polypeptide(L)' 'MSTEENKNSFEWVWYVLGLLTGMGAILSVSTNVGLVLLGGILGLIFAGVFLNKIVKGREY' A
#
# COMPACT_ATOMS: atom_id res chain seq x y z
N MET A 1 -15.00 -29.29 -7.05
CA MET A 1 -13.83 -29.47 -6.16
C MET A 1 -13.22 -28.10 -5.99
N SER A 2 -13.03 -27.66 -4.75
CA SER A 2 -12.81 -26.27 -4.34
C SER A 2 -11.77 -25.56 -5.20
N THR A 3 -12.19 -24.51 -5.91
CA THR A 3 -11.27 -23.45 -6.33
C THR A 3 -10.59 -22.98 -5.07
N GLU A 4 -9.32 -23.32 -4.93
CA GLU A 4 -8.45 -22.81 -3.89
C GLU A 4 -8.44 -21.29 -4.02
N GLU A 5 -9.37 -20.66 -3.30
CA GLU A 5 -9.34 -19.26 -2.94
C GLU A 5 -7.93 -19.04 -2.41
N ASN A 6 -7.11 -18.35 -3.19
CA ASN A 6 -5.70 -18.15 -2.92
C ASN A 6 -5.54 -17.47 -1.55
N LYS A 7 -5.41 -18.28 -0.50
CA LYS A 7 -5.25 -17.87 0.89
C LYS A 7 -3.96 -17.07 1.12
N ASN A 8 -3.08 -16.97 0.11
CA ASN A 8 -1.81 -16.24 0.14
C ASN A 8 -1.79 -15.07 -0.86
N SER A 9 -2.89 -14.34 -1.03
CA SER A 9 -2.80 -13.03 -1.68
C SER A 9 -2.07 -12.04 -0.77
N PHE A 10 -0.77 -11.85 -1.00
CA PHE A 10 0.08 -10.87 -0.28
C PHE A 10 -0.19 -9.42 -0.70
N GLU A 11 -1.28 -9.14 -1.40
CA GLU A 11 -1.66 -7.79 -1.84
C GLU A 11 -1.78 -6.80 -0.68
N TRP A 12 -2.31 -7.28 0.46
CA TRP A 12 -2.44 -6.48 1.68
C TRP A 12 -1.09 -5.97 2.20
N VAL A 13 0.01 -6.70 1.94
CA VAL A 13 1.38 -6.29 2.34
C VAL A 13 1.77 -5.00 1.64
N TRP A 14 1.42 -4.85 0.36
CA TRP A 14 1.71 -3.63 -0.40
C TRP A 14 0.94 -2.42 0.14
N TYR A 15 -0.30 -2.62 0.58
CA TYR A 15 -1.06 -1.56 1.24
C TYR A 15 -0.45 -1.18 2.60
N VAL A 16 -0.02 -2.16 3.42
CA VAL A 16 0.67 -1.88 4.69
C VAL A 16 1.99 -1.14 4.47
N LEU A 17 2.79 -1.57 3.48
CA LEU A 17 4.01 -0.89 3.11
C LEU A 17 3.73 0.54 2.62
N GLY A 18 2.72 0.74 1.78
CA GLY A 18 2.30 2.07 1.34
C GLY A 18 1.90 2.97 2.50
N LEU A 19 1.11 2.47 3.44
CA LEU A 19 0.68 3.21 4.62
C LEU A 19 1.89 3.64 5.48
N LEU A 20 2.76 2.68 5.83
CA LEU A 20 3.92 2.94 6.69
C LEU A 20 4.93 3.87 6.02
N THR A 21 5.20 3.67 4.73
CA THR A 21 6.11 4.54 3.98
C THR A 21 5.53 5.93 3.75
N GLY A 22 4.23 6.05 3.47
CA GLY A 22 3.55 7.35 3.33
C GLY A 22 3.54 8.15 4.62
N MET A 23 3.21 7.51 5.75
CA MET A 23 3.30 8.14 7.08
C MET A 23 4.75 8.47 7.45
N GLY A 24 5.67 7.52 7.25
CA GLY A 24 7.09 7.67 7.55
C GLY A 24 7.77 8.80 6.75
N ALA A 25 7.40 8.96 5.48
CA ALA A 25 7.89 10.05 4.64
C ALA A 25 7.52 11.42 5.23
N ILE A 26 6.26 11.60 5.64
CA ILE A 26 5.85 12.86 6.27
C ILE A 26 6.48 13.03 7.65
N LEU A 27 6.55 11.96 8.46
CA LEU A 27 7.20 11.98 9.77
C LEU A 27 8.67 12.41 9.70
N SER A 28 9.37 12.13 8.60
CA SER A 28 10.76 12.55 8.41
C SER A 28 10.96 14.07 8.29
N VAL A 29 9.89 14.81 7.96
CA VAL A 29 9.92 16.27 7.74
C VAL A 29 8.97 17.05 8.65
N SER A 30 7.95 16.41 9.23
CA SER A 30 6.94 17.06 10.08
C SER A 30 6.28 16.06 11.03
N THR A 31 6.12 16.45 12.29
CA THR A 31 5.39 15.70 13.31
C THR A 31 3.92 16.11 13.44
N ASN A 32 3.43 16.97 12.54
CA ASN A 32 2.02 17.36 12.53
C ASN A 32 1.14 16.15 12.19
N VAL A 33 0.29 15.74 13.14
CA VAL A 33 -0.55 14.55 13.02
C VAL A 33 -1.45 14.58 11.79
N GLY A 34 -2.01 15.74 11.43
CA GLY A 34 -2.85 15.88 10.24
C GLY A 34 -2.09 15.61 8.94
N LEU A 35 -0.87 16.12 8.83
CA LEU A 35 -0.01 15.86 7.67
C LEU A 35 0.43 14.39 7.62
N VAL A 36 0.73 13.77 8.76
CA VAL A 36 1.12 12.36 8.83
C VAL A 36 -0.03 11.45 8.36
N LEU A 37 -1.26 11.73 8.78
CA LEU A 37 -2.45 11.01 8.31
C LEU A 37 -2.66 11.21 6.81
N LEU A 38 -2.48 12.44 6.31
CA LEU A 38 -2.52 12.73 4.87
C LEU A 38 -1.46 11.92 4.10
N GLY A 39 -0.24 11.83 4.63
CA GLY A 39 0.83 11.00 4.09
C GLY A 39 0.45 9.52 4.01
N GLY A 40 -0.21 8.99 5.06
CA GLY A 40 -0.73 7.63 5.06
C GLY A 40 -1.78 7.39 3.97
N ILE A 41 -2.73 8.31 3.80
CA ILE A 41 -3.76 8.24 2.74
C ILE A 41 -3.11 8.25 1.35
N LEU A 42 -2.17 9.16 1.12
CA LEU A 42 -1.43 9.24 -0.15
C LEU A 42 -0.63 7.95 -0.39
N GLY A 43 0.04 7.42 0.63
CA GLY A 43 0.77 6.17 0.56
C GLY A 43 -0.10 4.97 0.19
N LEU A 44 -1.33 4.90 0.71
CA LEU A 44 -2.32 3.88 0.32
C LEU A 44 -2.75 4.01 -1.15
N ILE A 45 -2.98 5.24 -1.64
CA ILE A 45 -3.34 5.48 -3.04
C ILE A 45 -2.19 5.01 -3.95
N PHE A 46 -0.95 5.38 -3.63
CA PHE A 46 0.23 4.93 -4.39
C PHE A 46 0.41 3.41 -4.34
N ALA A 47 0.19 2.77 -3.20
CA ALA A 47 0.23 1.31 -3.09
C ALA A 47 -0.83 0.64 -3.99
N GLY A 48 -2.05 1.16 -4.05
CA GLY A 48 -3.08 0.65 -4.95
C GLY A 48 -2.69 0.78 -6.42
N VAL A 49 -2.10 1.91 -6.82
CA VAL A 49 -1.58 2.11 -8.19
C VAL A 49 -0.44 1.15 -8.48
N PHE A 50 0.52 1.01 -7.57
CA PHE A 50 1.66 0.09 -7.67
C PHE A 50 1.19 -1.35 -7.81
N LEU A 51 0.24 -1.78 -6.97
CA LEU A 51 -0.33 -3.12 -7.00
C LEU A 51 -0.96 -3.40 -8.37
N ASN A 52 -1.79 -2.50 -8.89
CA ASN A 52 -2.50 -2.71 -10.15
C ASN A 52 -1.58 -2.65 -11.38
N LYS A 53 -0.60 -1.75 -11.40
CA LYS A 53 0.25 -1.52 -12.58
C LYS A 53 1.49 -2.42 -12.62
N ILE A 54 2.06 -2.76 -11.46
CA ILE A 54 3.36 -3.44 -11.38
C ILE A 54 3.20 -4.86 -10.86
N VAL A 55 2.46 -5.05 -9.77
CA VAL A 55 2.33 -6.38 -9.14
C VAL A 55 1.37 -7.28 -9.93
N LYS A 56 0.19 -6.75 -10.27
CA LYS A 56 -0.87 -7.47 -10.99
C LYS A 56 -0.77 -7.39 -12.51
N GLY A 57 -0.07 -6.39 -13.04
CA GLY A 57 0.15 -6.23 -14.48
C GLY A 57 1.00 -7.34 -15.14
N ARG A 58 1.38 -8.37 -14.37
CA ARG A 58 2.10 -9.56 -14.82
C ARG A 58 1.07 -10.69 -15.04
N GLU A 59 0.19 -10.53 -16.03
CA GLU A 59 -0.51 -11.69 -16.60
C GLU A 59 0.52 -12.52 -17.35
N TYR A 60 0.67 -13.80 -16.98
CA TYR A 60 1.47 -14.78 -17.73
C TYR A 60 0.56 -15.54 -18.70
#